data_AF-W5T0B2-F1
#
_entry.id   AF-W5T0B2-F1
#
_cell.length_a   1.000
_cell.length_b   1.000
_cell.length_c   1.000
_cell.angle_alpha   90.00
_cell.angle_beta   90.00
_cell.angle_gamma   90.00
#
_symmetry.space_group_name_H-M   'P 1'
#
loop_
_entity.id
_entity.type
_entity.pdbx_description
1 polymer ?
#
loop_
_entity_poly.entity_id
_entity_poly.type
_entity_poly.pdbx_seq_one_letter_code
_entity_poly.pdbx_strand_id
1 'polypeptide(L)'
;MKKIILTLLLINYFNIWAKDLPTNKSYFGIGILGPLSNSLQLVLGKNIEMEIGIYNGLRNLFTNFNTLFASLEFIALSSNSLEKPSIINASLGVGIYGLWWISKWQNTQEAYNSTNIGLRISLTLNVPIITNNFDIFLKTGPGINIWGIGSDDPQQKWEVFAGFGMRLWLA
;
A
#
# COMPACT_ATOMS: atom_id res chain seq x y z
N MET A 1 6.30 -27.27 17.63
CA MET A 1 5.99 -26.63 18.94
C MET A 1 6.28 -25.14 18.98
N LYS A 2 7.49 -24.65 18.62
CA LYS A 2 7.82 -23.19 18.64
C LYS A 2 6.84 -22.30 17.85
N LYS A 3 6.41 -22.73 16.65
CA LYS A 3 5.42 -22.00 15.84
C LYS A 3 4.04 -21.91 16.51
N ILE A 4 3.59 -22.98 17.16
CA ILE A 4 2.27 -23.06 17.82
C ILE A 4 2.22 -22.15 19.06
N ILE A 5 3.31 -22.06 19.82
CA ILE A 5 3.43 -21.16 20.98
C ILE A 5 3.40 -19.70 20.51
N LEU A 6 4.09 -19.36 19.42
CA LEU A 6 4.04 -18.03 18.81
C LEU A 6 2.62 -17.69 18.33
N THR A 7 1.94 -18.63 17.65
CA THR A 7 0.55 -18.46 17.21
C THR A 7 -0.40 -18.26 18.39
N LEU A 8 -0.24 -19.02 19.48
CA LEU A 8 -1.05 -18.89 20.69
C LEU A 8 -0.77 -17.58 21.44
N LEU A 9 0.48 -17.11 21.48
CA LEU A 9 0.85 -15.81 22.04
C LEU A 9 0.26 -14.66 21.22
N LEU A 10 0.32 -14.73 19.89
CA LEU A 10 -0.32 -13.77 19.00
C LEU A 10 -1.84 -13.76 19.22
N ILE A 11 -2.49 -14.93 19.23
CA ILE A 11 -3.94 -15.05 19.49
C ILE A 11 -4.32 -14.48 20.87
N ASN A 12 -3.53 -14.72 21.92
CA ASN A 12 -3.84 -14.19 23.25
C ASN A 12 -3.59 -12.68 23.36
N TYR A 13 -2.50 -12.16 22.76
CA TYR A 13 -2.24 -10.72 22.69
C TYR A 13 -3.41 -9.98 22.01
N PHE A 14 -3.97 -10.58 20.96
CA PHE A 14 -5.10 -10.03 20.23
C PHE A 14 -6.45 -10.16 20.96
N ASN A 15 -6.66 -11.20 21.78
CA ASN A 15 -7.90 -11.38 22.53
C ASN A 15 -8.05 -10.44 23.74
N ILE A 16 -6.95 -10.01 24.36
CA ILE A 16 -7.01 -9.16 25.57
C ILE A 16 -7.40 -7.71 25.20
N TRP A 17 -7.14 -7.26 23.97
CA TRP A 17 -7.35 -5.87 23.54
C TRP A 17 -8.67 -5.60 22.80
N ALA A 18 -9.51 -6.63 22.59
CA ALA A 18 -10.82 -6.48 21.95
C ALA A 18 -11.89 -5.84 22.85
N LYS A 19 -11.56 -5.46 24.09
CA LYS A 19 -12.51 -4.94 25.09
C LYS A 19 -12.57 -3.42 25.20
N ASP A 20 -11.61 -2.68 24.66
CA ASP A 20 -11.57 -1.23 24.85
C ASP A 20 -12.21 -0.47 23.68
N LEU A 21 -12.98 0.56 24.04
CA LEU A 21 -13.64 1.52 23.15
C LEU A 21 -12.67 2.02 22.06
N PRO A 22 -13.18 2.48 20.90
CA PRO A 22 -12.36 2.95 19.79
C PRO A 22 -11.58 4.21 20.19
N THR A 23 -10.44 4.01 20.83
CA THR A 23 -9.45 5.03 21.08
C THR A 23 -8.65 5.22 19.80
N ASN A 24 -8.45 6.48 19.41
CA ASN A 24 -7.65 6.95 18.29
C ASN A 24 -6.66 5.92 17.68
N LYS A 25 -6.79 5.62 16.37
CA LYS A 25 -5.78 4.87 15.59
C LYS A 25 -4.36 5.29 15.98
N SER A 26 -3.46 4.34 16.17
CA SER A 26 -2.06 4.58 16.54
C SER A 26 -1.32 5.44 15.50
N TYR A 27 -0.26 6.12 15.93
CA TYR A 27 0.43 7.11 15.10
C TYR A 27 1.31 6.51 14.00
N PHE A 28 1.74 5.26 14.19
CA PHE A 28 2.66 4.57 13.30
C PHE A 28 2.08 3.22 12.86
N GLY A 29 2.21 2.92 11.57
CA GLY A 29 1.78 1.65 11.00
C GLY A 29 2.82 1.06 10.06
N ILE A 30 2.95 -0.26 10.05
CA ILE A 30 3.81 -1.00 9.13
C ILE A 30 2.96 -2.09 8.48
N GLY A 31 2.93 -2.13 7.16
CA GLY A 31 2.13 -3.08 6.42
C GLY A 31 2.84 -3.66 5.22
N ILE A 32 2.19 -4.65 4.64
CA ILE A 32 2.55 -5.23 3.35
C ILE A 32 1.35 -5.12 2.43
N LEU A 33 1.60 -4.84 1.15
CA LEU A 33 0.63 -4.87 0.07
C LEU A 33 0.98 -6.02 -0.88
N GLY A 34 -0.04 -6.64 -1.48
CA GLY A 34 0.10 -7.72 -2.48
C GLY A 34 -1.26 -8.13 -3.06
N PRO A 35 -1.33 -9.06 -4.02
CA PRO A 35 -0.25 -9.61 -4.83
C PRO A 35 0.14 -8.72 -6.02
N LEU A 36 -0.67 -7.68 -6.32
CA LEU A 36 -0.49 -6.81 -7.49
C LEU A 36 0.69 -5.82 -7.33
N SER A 37 0.90 -5.32 -6.13
CA SER A 37 2.11 -4.59 -5.73
C SER A 37 2.71 -5.31 -4.54
N ASN A 38 3.90 -5.87 -4.65
CA ASN A 38 4.63 -6.43 -3.51
C ASN A 38 5.39 -5.27 -2.83
N SER A 39 4.69 -4.50 -1.99
CA SER A 39 5.24 -3.31 -1.35
C SER A 39 5.17 -3.37 0.17
N LEU A 40 6.18 -2.80 0.80
CA LEU A 40 6.17 -2.43 2.20
C LEU A 40 5.49 -1.08 2.33
N GLN A 41 4.55 -0.97 3.25
CA GLN A 41 3.83 0.26 3.58
C GLN A 41 4.26 0.75 4.96
N LEU A 42 4.52 2.05 5.08
CA LEU A 42 4.78 2.74 6.35
C LEU A 42 3.80 3.89 6.48
N VAL A 43 3.06 3.93 7.58
CA VAL A 43 2.17 5.04 7.92
C VAL A 43 2.80 5.85 9.05
N LEU A 44 2.94 7.16 8.84
CA LEU A 44 3.51 8.11 9.79
C LEU A 44 2.48 9.19 10.12
N GLY A 45 2.34 9.53 11.40
CA GLY A 45 1.55 10.69 11.83
C GLY A 45 0.07 10.62 11.41
N LYS A 46 -0.48 9.40 11.26
CA LYS A 46 -1.84 9.06 10.78
C LYS A 46 -2.20 9.48 9.36
N ASN A 47 -1.46 10.42 8.77
CA ASN A 47 -1.84 11.08 7.53
C ASN A 47 -0.79 10.96 6.44
N ILE A 48 0.41 10.43 6.71
CA ILE A 48 1.46 10.25 5.72
C ILE A 48 1.65 8.76 5.50
N GLU A 49 1.64 8.33 4.25
CA GLU A 49 1.83 6.94 3.87
C GLU A 49 2.96 6.85 2.84
N MET A 50 3.94 5.99 3.13
CA MET A 50 5.03 5.67 2.23
C MET A 50 4.90 4.22 1.80
N GLU A 51 5.09 3.96 0.52
CA GLU A 51 5.17 2.59 -0.01
C GLU A 51 6.46 2.43 -0.79
N ILE A 52 7.13 1.29 -0.62
CA ILE A 52 8.32 0.93 -1.40
C ILE A 52 8.24 -0.56 -1.73
N GLY A 53 8.48 -0.93 -2.99
CA GLY A 53 8.52 -2.33 -3.36
C GLY A 53 8.59 -2.59 -4.85
N ILE A 54 8.09 -3.75 -5.24
CA ILE A 54 8.01 -4.18 -6.64
C ILE A 54 6.56 -4.07 -7.10
N TYR A 55 6.33 -3.27 -8.13
CA TYR A 55 5.02 -3.06 -8.72
C TYR A 55 4.85 -3.88 -9.99
N ASN A 56 3.91 -4.82 -9.95
CA ASN A 56 3.48 -5.59 -11.11
C ASN A 56 2.08 -5.10 -11.49
N GLY A 57 1.99 -3.85 -11.94
CA GLY A 57 0.72 -3.20 -12.29
C GLY A 57 -0.16 -4.03 -13.22
N LEU A 58 -1.46 -3.71 -13.28
CA LEU A 58 -2.43 -4.45 -14.11
C LEU A 58 -2.01 -4.54 -15.59
N ARG A 59 -1.28 -3.55 -16.11
CA ARG A 59 -0.70 -3.59 -17.46
C ARG A 59 0.57 -4.45 -17.55
N ASN A 60 1.37 -4.48 -16.48
CA ASN A 60 2.53 -5.37 -16.30
C ASN A 60 2.16 -6.83 -15.96
N LEU A 61 0.91 -7.12 -15.60
CA LEU A 61 0.45 -8.51 -15.48
C LEU A 61 0.55 -9.27 -16.81
N PHE A 62 0.48 -8.56 -17.94
CA PHE A 62 0.63 -9.12 -19.29
C PHE A 62 2.04 -8.93 -19.86
N THR A 63 2.81 -8.01 -19.30
CA THR A 63 4.21 -7.75 -19.65
C THR A 63 5.06 -7.81 -18.39
N ASN A 64 5.64 -8.99 -18.18
CA ASN A 64 6.64 -9.45 -17.22
C ASN A 64 7.75 -8.42 -16.81
N PHE A 65 7.43 -7.22 -16.31
CA PHE A 65 8.41 -6.20 -15.94
C PHE A 65 8.68 -6.18 -14.43
N ASN A 66 9.95 -6.25 -14.03
CA ASN A 66 10.36 -5.89 -12.69
C ASN A 66 10.43 -4.36 -12.59
N THR A 67 9.41 -3.76 -11.98
CA THR A 67 9.34 -2.32 -11.74
C THR A 67 9.52 -2.04 -10.26
N LEU A 68 10.58 -1.32 -9.90
CA LEU A 68 10.68 -0.73 -8.57
C LEU A 68 9.67 0.41 -8.47
N PHE A 69 9.02 0.47 -7.33
CA PHE A 69 7.98 1.42 -7.03
C PHE A 69 8.25 2.06 -5.68
N ALA A 70 8.08 3.37 -5.62
CA ALA A 70 7.99 4.11 -4.39
C ALA A 70 6.86 5.14 -4.47
N SER A 71 6.14 5.37 -3.38
CA SER A 71 5.17 6.46 -3.29
C SER A 71 5.21 7.14 -1.94
N LEU A 72 4.84 8.42 -1.94
CA LEU A 72 4.58 9.22 -0.76
C LEU A 72 3.19 9.85 -0.92
N GLU A 73 2.26 9.47 -0.05
CA GLU A 73 0.87 9.90 -0.08
C GLU A 73 0.46 10.56 1.23
N PHE A 74 -0.42 11.55 1.12
CA PHE A 74 -1.08 12.20 2.23
C PHE A 74 -2.55 11.76 2.27
N ILE A 75 -2.99 11.20 3.39
CA ILE A 75 -4.38 10.82 3.63
C ILE A 75 -5.17 12.10 3.92
N ALA A 76 -5.96 12.52 2.94
CA ALA A 76 -6.70 13.77 2.97
C ALA A 76 -8.08 13.63 3.64
N LEU A 77 -8.73 12.47 3.49
CA LEU A 77 -10.07 12.22 4.04
C LEU A 77 -10.12 10.81 4.65
N SER A 78 -10.82 10.67 5.79
CA SER A 78 -11.08 9.38 6.43
C SER A 78 -12.52 9.36 6.92
N SER A 79 -13.26 8.30 6.58
CA SER A 79 -14.64 8.07 7.04
C SER A 79 -14.77 7.95 8.56
N ASN A 80 -13.67 7.65 9.28
CA ASN A 80 -13.65 7.69 10.75
C ASN A 80 -13.77 9.09 11.34
N SER A 81 -13.68 10.13 10.51
CA SER A 81 -13.95 11.51 10.93
C SER A 81 -15.41 11.74 11.32
N LEU A 82 -16.33 10.82 10.97
CA LEU A 82 -17.77 10.94 11.19
C LEU A 82 -18.25 10.08 12.38
N GLU A 83 -17.64 10.22 13.57
CA GLU A 83 -18.10 9.81 14.93
C GLU A 83 -18.86 8.46 15.15
N LYS A 84 -19.01 7.60 14.15
CA LYS A 84 -19.70 6.32 14.21
C LYS A 84 -18.73 5.22 13.85
N PRO A 85 -18.59 4.18 14.70
CA PRO A 85 -17.74 3.04 14.40
C PRO A 85 -18.33 2.29 13.21
N SER A 86 -17.71 2.43 12.04
CA SER A 86 -18.01 1.63 10.85
C SER A 86 -17.16 0.37 10.82
N ILE A 87 -17.76 -0.73 10.35
CA ILE A 87 -17.06 -2.01 10.13
C ILE A 87 -15.97 -1.85 9.05
N ILE A 88 -16.14 -0.90 8.14
CA ILE A 88 -15.24 -0.59 7.04
C ILE A 88 -14.92 0.90 7.08
N ASN A 89 -13.63 1.22 7.10
CA ASN A 89 -13.13 2.60 7.15
C ASN A 89 -12.47 2.94 5.82
N ALA A 90 -13.15 3.72 4.99
CA ALA A 90 -12.61 4.28 3.76
C ALA A 90 -11.75 5.52 4.04
N SER A 91 -10.62 5.65 3.34
CA SER A 91 -9.78 6.84 3.34
C SER A 91 -9.30 7.18 1.93
N LEU A 92 -9.16 8.47 1.65
CA LEU A 92 -8.64 8.97 0.37
C LEU A 92 -7.22 9.51 0.59
N GLY A 93 -6.27 9.01 -0.19
CA GLY A 93 -4.89 9.48 -0.25
C GLY A 93 -4.60 10.24 -1.55
N VAL A 94 -3.73 11.24 -1.48
CA VAL A 94 -3.20 11.95 -2.65
C VAL A 94 -1.70 12.11 -2.48
N GLY A 95 -0.92 11.84 -3.53
CA GLY A 95 0.52 11.87 -3.41
C GLY A 95 1.28 11.78 -4.71
N ILE A 96 2.57 11.53 -4.57
CA ILE A 96 3.51 11.31 -5.67
C ILE A 96 3.94 9.84 -5.69
N TYR A 97 4.24 9.33 -6.87
CA TYR A 97 4.87 8.03 -7.03
C TYR A 97 6.02 8.10 -8.04
N GLY A 98 6.97 7.20 -7.87
CA GLY A 98 8.05 6.92 -8.80
C GLY A 98 8.00 5.46 -9.23
N LEU A 99 8.22 5.23 -10.53
CA LEU A 99 8.43 3.91 -11.11
C LEU A 99 9.79 3.87 -11.75
N TRP A 100 10.54 2.81 -11.50
CA TRP A 100 11.79 2.52 -12.20
C TRP A 100 11.71 1.12 -12.81
N TRP A 101 11.68 1.07 -14.13
CA TRP A 101 11.67 -0.18 -14.88
C TRP A 101 13.09 -0.72 -14.95
N ILE A 102 13.29 -1.99 -14.56
CA ILE A 102 14.61 -2.61 -14.53
C ILE A 102 14.79 -3.59 -15.70
N SER A 103 13.81 -4.47 -15.94
CA SER A 103 13.98 -5.57 -16.91
C SER A 103 12.66 -6.20 -17.32
N LYS A 104 12.60 -6.69 -18.57
CA LYS A 104 11.52 -7.54 -19.08
C LYS A 104 11.87 -9.03 -18.88
N TRP A 105 10.96 -9.82 -18.34
CA TRP A 105 11.15 -11.24 -17.98
C TRP A 105 10.71 -12.20 -19.11
N GLN A 106 11.05 -11.89 -20.36
CA GLN A 106 10.84 -12.79 -21.50
C GLN A 106 11.95 -12.66 -22.55
N ASN A 107 12.84 -13.66 -22.60
CA ASN A 107 13.79 -14.03 -23.66
C ASN A 107 14.72 -12.96 -24.29
N THR A 108 14.58 -11.68 -23.96
CA THR A 108 15.51 -10.62 -24.32
C THR A 108 16.12 -10.10 -23.02
N GLN A 109 17.44 -10.16 -22.91
CA GLN A 109 18.21 -9.57 -21.80
C GLN A 109 18.24 -8.03 -21.94
N GLU A 110 17.10 -7.42 -22.26
CA GLU A 110 16.99 -5.98 -22.46
C GLU A 110 16.73 -5.31 -21.12
N ALA A 111 17.78 -4.69 -20.59
CA ALA A 111 17.68 -3.77 -19.47
C ALA A 111 17.11 -2.46 -19.98
N TYR A 112 15.91 -2.13 -19.51
CA TYR A 112 15.32 -0.81 -19.73
C TYR A 112 15.75 0.06 -18.57
N ASN A 113 16.18 1.29 -18.84
CA ASN A 113 16.47 2.27 -17.81
C ASN A 113 15.48 3.43 -17.97
N SER A 114 14.22 3.15 -17.65
CA SER A 114 13.16 4.14 -17.70
C SER A 114 12.68 4.44 -16.29
N THR A 115 12.62 5.73 -15.98
CA THR A 115 12.13 6.24 -14.70
C THR A 115 10.96 7.17 -14.98
N ASN A 116 9.84 6.95 -14.29
CA ASN A 116 8.65 7.80 -14.36
C ASN A 116 8.32 8.34 -12.98
N ILE A 117 7.85 9.58 -12.94
CA ILE A 117 7.32 10.23 -11.76
C ILE A 117 5.90 10.68 -12.07
N GLY A 118 4.98 10.44 -11.15
CA GLY A 118 3.57 10.71 -11.33
C GLY A 118 2.87 11.15 -10.05
N LEU A 119 1.63 11.61 -10.23
CA LEU A 119 0.68 11.89 -9.17
C LEU A 119 -0.25 10.70 -8.99
N ARG A 120 -0.54 10.30 -7.76
CA ARG A 120 -1.45 9.20 -7.43
C ARG A 120 -2.57 9.68 -6.53
N ILE A 121 -3.79 9.22 -6.81
CA ILE A 121 -4.92 9.34 -5.91
C ILE A 121 -5.30 7.92 -5.51
N SER A 122 -5.41 7.64 -4.22
CA SER A 122 -5.72 6.31 -3.70
C SER A 122 -6.98 6.32 -2.83
N LEU A 123 -7.72 5.24 -2.91
CA LEU A 123 -8.82 4.89 -2.03
C LEU A 123 -8.40 3.65 -1.26
N THR A 124 -8.41 3.75 0.06
CA THR A 124 -8.08 2.66 0.96
C THR A 124 -9.30 2.28 1.79
N LEU A 125 -9.77 1.06 1.67
CA LEU A 125 -10.83 0.46 2.48
C LEU A 125 -10.18 -0.40 3.55
N ASN A 126 -10.24 0.03 4.81
CA ASN A 126 -9.63 -0.66 5.94
C ASN A 126 -10.69 -1.41 6.75
N VAL A 127 -10.40 -2.65 7.09
CA VAL A 127 -11.19 -3.50 7.99
C VAL A 127 -10.33 -3.78 9.23
N PRO A 128 -10.62 -3.13 10.37
CA PRO A 128 -9.92 -3.42 11.61
C PRO A 128 -10.28 -4.82 12.09
N ILE A 129 -9.28 -5.69 12.21
CA ILE A 129 -9.45 -7.07 12.71
C ILE A 129 -9.15 -7.12 14.20
N ILE A 130 -8.08 -6.44 14.64
CA ILE A 130 -7.87 -6.10 16.05
C ILE A 130 -7.88 -4.59 16.17
N THR A 131 -8.81 -4.09 16.99
CA THR A 131 -8.94 -2.67 17.31
C THR A 131 -7.57 -2.06 17.60
N ASN A 132 -7.23 -0.99 16.86
CA ASN A 132 -6.00 -0.20 16.99
C ASN A 132 -4.66 -0.88 16.70
N ASN A 133 -4.63 -2.18 16.44
CA ASN A 133 -3.37 -2.94 16.28
C ASN A 133 -3.21 -3.58 14.91
N PHE A 134 -4.31 -4.00 14.29
CA PHE A 134 -4.21 -4.76 13.06
C PHE A 134 -5.41 -4.52 12.16
N ASP A 135 -5.15 -4.07 10.95
CA ASP A 135 -6.15 -3.98 9.89
C ASP A 135 -5.73 -4.71 8.62
N ILE A 136 -6.74 -5.27 7.96
CA ILE A 136 -6.64 -5.73 6.58
C ILE A 136 -7.23 -4.62 5.73
N PHE A 137 -6.64 -4.35 4.58
CA PHE A 137 -7.12 -3.26 3.74
C PHE A 137 -7.01 -3.54 2.25
N LEU A 138 -7.90 -2.92 1.50
CA LEU A 138 -7.85 -2.87 0.04
C LEU A 138 -7.49 -1.45 -0.36
N LYS A 139 -6.40 -1.26 -1.08
CA LYS A 139 -5.99 0.04 -1.61
C LYS A 139 -6.04 0.00 -3.12
N THR A 140 -6.69 0.99 -3.73
CA THR A 140 -6.79 1.10 -5.19
C THR A 140 -6.78 2.56 -5.62
N GLY A 141 -6.29 2.86 -6.81
CA GLY A 141 -6.25 4.24 -7.26
C GLY A 141 -5.54 4.46 -8.59
N PRO A 142 -5.98 5.46 -9.37
CA PRO A 142 -5.25 5.87 -10.56
C PRO A 142 -4.01 6.69 -10.19
N GLY A 143 -3.00 6.63 -11.06
CA GLY A 143 -1.93 7.60 -11.11
C GLY A 143 -1.72 8.14 -12.52
N ILE A 144 -1.18 9.34 -12.62
CA ILE A 144 -0.91 10.04 -13.87
C ILE A 144 0.58 10.38 -13.89
N ASN A 145 1.29 9.98 -14.94
CA ASN A 145 2.69 10.33 -15.11
C ASN A 145 2.81 11.81 -15.50
N ILE A 146 3.66 12.55 -14.79
CA ILE A 146 3.94 13.97 -15.07
C ILE A 146 5.33 14.19 -15.66
N TRP A 147 6.23 13.21 -15.48
CA TRP A 147 7.59 13.28 -15.97
C TRP A 147 8.17 11.88 -16.16
N GLY A 148 9.06 11.71 -17.13
CA GLY A 148 9.81 10.47 -17.32
C GLY A 148 11.06 10.67 -18.17
N ILE A 149 12.06 9.80 -17.95
CA ILE A 149 13.30 9.69 -18.73
C ILE A 149 13.52 8.23 -19.08
N GLY A 150 13.84 7.93 -20.34
CA GLY A 150 14.16 6.58 -20.82
C GLY A 150 14.00 6.46 -22.35
N SER A 151 14.51 5.37 -22.93
CA SER A 151 14.45 5.08 -24.38
C SER A 151 13.05 4.74 -24.89
N ASP A 152 12.08 4.57 -23.99
CA ASP A 152 10.66 4.53 -24.31
C ASP A 152 10.04 5.86 -23.86
N ASP A 153 9.88 6.78 -24.82
CA ASP A 153 9.02 7.97 -24.80
C ASP A 153 7.76 7.72 -23.91
N PRO A 154 7.35 8.61 -22.99
CA PRO A 154 6.29 8.29 -22.03
C PRO A 154 4.93 8.22 -22.75
N GLN A 155 4.61 7.09 -23.38
CA GLN A 155 3.26 6.84 -23.88
C GLN A 155 2.30 6.45 -22.75
N GLN A 156 2.82 6.08 -21.56
CA GLN A 156 2.00 5.83 -20.39
C GLN A 156 1.64 7.14 -19.69
N LYS A 157 0.45 7.66 -20.00
CA LYS A 157 -0.12 8.82 -19.33
C LYS A 157 -0.76 8.47 -17.98
N TRP A 158 -1.13 7.21 -17.76
CA TRP A 158 -1.83 6.77 -16.56
C TRP A 158 -1.45 5.34 -16.15
N GLU A 159 -1.57 5.08 -14.86
CA GLU A 159 -1.34 3.79 -14.18
C GLU A 159 -2.50 3.51 -13.22
N VAL A 160 -2.76 2.24 -12.93
CA VAL A 160 -3.75 1.86 -11.90
C VAL A 160 -3.09 0.97 -10.88
N PHE A 161 -3.02 1.48 -9.66
CA PHE A 161 -2.50 0.79 -8.51
C PHE A 161 -3.65 0.09 -7.81
N ALA A 162 -3.50 -1.18 -7.52
CA ALA A 162 -4.41 -1.91 -6.66
C ALA A 162 -3.61 -2.89 -5.82
N GLY A 163 -4.06 -3.16 -4.61
CA GLY A 163 -3.39 -4.07 -3.71
C GLY A 163 -4.26 -4.39 -2.51
N PHE A 164 -4.15 -5.63 -2.04
CA PHE A 164 -4.69 -6.09 -0.78
C PHE A 164 -3.56 -6.19 0.23
N GLY A 165 -3.78 -5.62 1.40
CA GLY A 165 -2.74 -5.45 2.39
C GLY A 165 -3.16 -5.86 3.78
N MET A 166 -2.15 -6.05 4.61
CA MET A 166 -2.29 -6.19 6.05
C MET A 166 -1.33 -5.21 6.72
N ARG A 167 -1.78 -4.53 7.76
CA ARG A 167 -0.99 -3.52 8.46
C ARG A 167 -1.13 -3.70 9.96
N LEU A 168 0.02 -3.64 10.61
CA LEU A 168 0.19 -3.60 12.05
C LEU A 168 0.37 -2.15 12.48
N TRP A 169 -0.30 -1.76 13.54
CA TRP A 169 -0.22 -0.45 14.15
C TRP A 169 0.60 -0.55 15.43
N LEU A 170 1.58 0.35 15.56
CA LEU A 170 2.42 0.48 16.73
C LEU A 170 1.90 1.67 17.55
N ALA A 171 1.46 1.38 18.78
CA ALA A 171 1.03 2.37 19.76
C ALA A 171 2.21 3.16 20.32
#